data_AF-A0A3C0C8B3-F1
#
_entry.id   AF-A0A3C0C8B3-F1
#
_cell.length_a   1.000
_cell.length_b   1.000
_cell.length_c   1.000
_cell.angle_alpha   90.00
_cell.angle_beta   90.00
_cell.angle_gamma   90.00
#
_symmetry.space_group_name_H-M   'P 1'
#
loop_
_entity.id
_entity.type
_entity.pdbx_description
1 polymer ?
#
loop_
_entity_poly.entity_id
_entity_poly.type
_entity_poly.pdbx_seq_one_letter_code
_entity_poly.pdbx_strand_id
1 'polypeptide(L)'
;RLNGDKALVEYNIRFDQNQRRNLRISRAEIEAAYNLISEQELADMRKAAEHIKAFAEAQKATMRELERFETNPGIYLGHRIIPVDSCCCYVPGGSYPLYSTALMLTIPAKVAGVRRIAACSPSVKESESIDPKTLVAMDIGGADEIYAVGGAQAIAAFTYGTGQIAPVSLVVGPGNQYVTEAKRQCYGKIGIDFVAGPSEVLVMAEEGA
;
A
#
# COMPACT_ATOMS: atom_id res chain seq x y z
N ARG A 1 -15.70 -12.66 0.87
CA ARG A 1 -15.49 -13.81 -0.04
C ARG A 1 -16.76 -14.17 -0.81
N LEU A 2 -17.84 -14.65 -0.17
CA LEU A 2 -19.00 -15.21 -0.89
C LEU A 2 -19.81 -14.19 -1.71
N ASN A 3 -19.90 -12.93 -1.23
CA ASN A 3 -20.80 -11.92 -1.80
C ASN A 3 -20.09 -10.84 -2.64
N GLY A 4 -18.79 -10.99 -2.92
CA GLY A 4 -18.03 -10.09 -3.80
C GLY A 4 -18.26 -8.59 -3.55
N ASP A 5 -18.47 -7.84 -4.63
CA ASP A 5 -18.64 -6.38 -4.61
C ASP A 5 -19.86 -5.95 -3.80
N LYS A 6 -20.92 -6.76 -3.73
CA LYS A 6 -22.12 -6.44 -2.94
C LYS A 6 -21.77 -6.26 -1.47
N ALA A 7 -20.95 -7.17 -0.92
CA ALA A 7 -20.48 -7.05 0.46
C ALA A 7 -19.53 -5.86 0.65
N LEU A 8 -18.69 -5.54 -0.35
CA LEU A 8 -17.81 -4.37 -0.25
C LEU A 8 -18.61 -3.07 -0.16
N VAL A 9 -19.59 -2.88 -1.04
CA VAL A 9 -20.45 -1.70 -1.02
C VAL A 9 -21.23 -1.63 0.30
N GLU A 10 -21.78 -2.75 0.78
CA GLU A 10 -22.48 -2.79 2.06
C GLU A 10 -21.58 -2.37 3.24
N TYR A 11 -20.36 -2.90 3.31
CA TYR A 11 -19.41 -2.55 4.37
C TYR A 11 -18.87 -1.13 4.24
N ASN A 12 -18.67 -0.61 3.02
CA ASN A 12 -18.28 0.78 2.80
C ASN A 12 -19.36 1.76 3.30
N ILE A 13 -20.64 1.46 3.05
CA ILE A 13 -21.77 2.24 3.58
C ILE A 13 -21.80 2.14 5.11
N ARG A 14 -21.67 0.92 5.65
CA ARG A 14 -21.83 0.68 7.08
C ARG A 14 -20.71 1.29 7.93
N PHE A 15 -19.46 1.18 7.47
CA PHE A 15 -18.29 1.54 8.28
C PHE A 15 -17.66 2.86 7.88
N ASP A 16 -17.68 3.19 6.58
CA ASP A 16 -17.05 4.39 6.04
C ASP A 16 -18.09 5.47 5.66
N GLN A 17 -19.40 5.18 5.79
CA GLN A 17 -20.51 6.05 5.40
C GLN A 17 -20.44 6.50 3.93
N ASN A 18 -19.76 5.71 3.10
CA ASN A 18 -19.55 5.99 1.69
C ASN A 18 -20.50 5.12 0.83
N GLN A 19 -21.32 5.76 0.00
CA GLN A 19 -22.27 5.10 -0.90
C GLN A 19 -21.70 4.76 -2.29
N ARG A 20 -20.41 5.05 -2.51
CA ARG A 20 -19.68 4.78 -3.75
C ARG A 20 -19.82 3.31 -4.14
N ARG A 21 -20.35 3.09 -5.35
CA ARG A 21 -20.50 1.75 -5.95
C ARG A 21 -19.30 1.33 -6.77
N ASN A 22 -18.71 2.27 -7.51
CA ASN A 22 -17.48 2.03 -8.26
C ASN A 22 -16.29 2.33 -7.35
N LEU A 23 -15.72 1.33 -6.71
CA LEU A 23 -14.70 1.51 -5.67
C LEU A 23 -13.38 2.07 -6.21
N ARG A 24 -13.10 1.88 -7.51
CA ARG A 24 -11.89 2.41 -8.14
C ARG A 24 -12.00 3.92 -8.31
N ILE A 25 -10.97 4.63 -7.88
CA ILE A 25 -10.83 6.07 -8.10
C ILE A 25 -10.37 6.30 -9.53
N SER A 26 -11.08 7.18 -10.24
CA SER A 26 -10.80 7.52 -11.62
C SER A 26 -9.61 8.48 -11.74
N ARG A 27 -9.02 8.55 -12.93
CA ARG A 27 -7.97 9.54 -13.22
C ARG A 27 -8.45 10.97 -13.00
N ALA A 28 -9.70 11.27 -13.39
CA ALA A 28 -10.28 12.60 -13.20
C ALA A 28 -10.37 13.00 -11.72
N GLU A 29 -10.69 12.05 -10.83
CA GLU A 29 -10.71 12.30 -9.38
C GLU A 29 -9.30 12.52 -8.81
N ILE A 30 -8.29 11.82 -9.33
CA ILE A 30 -6.89 12.06 -8.98
C ILE A 30 -6.46 13.46 -9.40
N GLU A 31 -6.72 13.86 -10.64
CA GLU A 31 -6.40 15.21 -11.14
C GLU A 31 -7.15 16.31 -10.35
N ALA A 32 -8.41 16.05 -9.96
CA ALA A 32 -9.15 16.97 -9.12
C ALA A 32 -8.50 17.15 -7.73
N ALA A 33 -7.94 16.08 -7.16
CA ALA A 33 -7.27 16.14 -5.86
C ALA A 33 -5.97 16.97 -5.88
N TYR A 34 -5.25 17.02 -7.01
CA TYR A 34 -4.11 17.92 -7.16
C TYR A 34 -4.49 19.41 -7.02
N ASN A 35 -5.73 19.78 -7.36
CA ASN A 35 -6.22 21.16 -7.19
C ASN A 35 -6.62 21.50 -5.75
N LEU A 36 -6.65 20.50 -4.85
CA LEU A 36 -7.05 20.65 -3.44
C LEU A 36 -5.84 20.70 -2.49
N ILE A 37 -4.63 20.62 -3.02
CA ILE A 37 -3.38 20.70 -2.25
C ILE A 37 -2.62 21.97 -2.63
N SER A 38 -1.91 22.56 -1.66
CA SER A 38 -1.07 23.72 -1.95
C SER A 38 0.18 23.33 -2.75
N GLU A 39 0.74 24.28 -3.48
CA GLU A 39 1.99 24.08 -4.21
C GLU A 39 3.14 23.65 -3.28
N GLN A 40 3.19 24.20 -2.07
CA GLN A 40 4.18 23.84 -1.05
C GLN A 40 4.03 22.37 -0.62
N GLU A 41 2.82 21.92 -0.32
CA GLU A 41 2.57 20.52 0.05
C GLU A 41 2.93 19.56 -1.08
N LEU A 42 2.61 19.93 -2.32
CA LEU A 42 2.98 19.14 -3.49
C LEU A 42 4.50 19.07 -3.67
N ALA A 43 5.20 20.19 -3.50
CA ALA A 43 6.67 20.24 -3.55
C ALA A 43 7.31 19.37 -2.47
N ASP A 44 6.79 19.42 -1.24
CA ASP A 44 7.27 18.61 -0.12
C ASP A 44 7.03 17.11 -0.35
N MET A 45 5.87 16.73 -0.88
CA MET A 45 5.57 15.33 -1.24
C MET A 45 6.52 14.82 -2.33
N ARG A 46 6.78 15.62 -3.37
CA ARG A 46 7.72 15.25 -4.45
C ARG A 46 9.14 15.07 -3.93
N LYS A 47 9.61 16.00 -3.09
CA LYS A 47 10.93 15.92 -2.47
C LYS A 47 11.06 14.69 -1.56
N ALA A 48 10.03 14.40 -0.75
CA ALA A 48 9.99 13.19 0.05
C ALA A 48 10.03 11.93 -0.83
N ALA A 49 9.26 11.90 -1.93
CA ALA A 49 9.24 10.80 -2.87
C ALA A 49 10.62 10.55 -3.51
N GLU A 50 11.33 11.61 -3.90
CA GLU A 50 12.70 11.53 -4.43
C GLU A 50 13.66 10.89 -3.43
N HIS A 51 13.63 11.31 -2.17
CA HIS A 51 14.49 10.74 -1.13
C HIS A 51 14.16 9.27 -0.85
N ILE A 52 12.87 8.92 -0.76
CA ILE A 52 12.43 7.53 -0.55
C ILE A 52 12.89 6.65 -1.72
N LYS A 53 12.70 7.14 -2.95
CA LYS A 53 13.11 6.43 -4.16
C LYS A 53 14.62 6.20 -4.19
N ALA A 54 15.41 7.24 -3.94
CA ALA A 54 16.87 7.16 -3.94
C ALA A 54 17.37 6.10 -2.93
N PHE A 55 16.79 6.07 -1.73
CA PHE A 55 17.17 5.07 -0.74
C PHE A 55 16.68 3.67 -1.09
N ALA A 56 15.45 3.52 -1.60
CA ALA A 56 14.94 2.22 -2.05
C ALA A 56 15.79 1.65 -3.21
N GLU A 57 16.26 2.49 -4.13
CA GLU A 57 17.17 2.09 -5.22
C GLU A 57 18.53 1.66 -4.68
N ALA A 58 19.08 2.40 -3.71
CA ALA A 58 20.32 2.04 -3.03
C ALA A 58 20.19 0.69 -2.30
N GLN A 59 19.08 0.45 -1.59
CA GLN A 59 18.80 -0.84 -0.94
C GLN A 59 18.71 -1.97 -1.97
N LYS A 60 17.96 -1.77 -3.06
CA LYS A 60 17.84 -2.76 -4.14
C LYS A 60 19.20 -3.10 -4.75
N ALA A 61 20.09 -2.12 -4.92
CA ALA A 61 21.43 -2.33 -5.45
C ALA A 61 22.35 -3.19 -4.53
N THR A 62 22.01 -3.34 -3.24
CA THR A 62 22.72 -4.26 -2.34
C THR A 62 22.34 -5.73 -2.57
N MET A 63 21.19 -6.00 -3.21
CA MET A 63 20.70 -7.34 -3.48
C MET A 63 21.32 -7.86 -4.78
N ARG A 64 22.12 -8.94 -4.70
CA ARG A 64 22.80 -9.54 -5.86
C ARG A 64 22.33 -10.96 -6.08
N GLU A 65 22.00 -11.29 -7.33
CA GLU A 65 21.74 -12.68 -7.72
C GLU A 65 23.03 -13.50 -7.60
N LEU A 66 22.89 -14.78 -7.24
CA LEU A 66 23.99 -15.73 -7.22
C LEU A 66 23.79 -16.67 -8.40
N GLU A 67 24.61 -16.53 -9.42
CA GLU A 67 24.53 -17.36 -10.61
C GLU A 67 25.65 -18.40 -10.61
N ARG A 68 25.27 -19.66 -10.86
CA ARG A 68 26.19 -20.76 -11.18
C ARG A 68 27.36 -20.92 -10.21
N PHE A 69 27.10 -20.86 -8.91
CA PHE A 69 28.09 -21.18 -7.90
C PHE A 69 28.38 -22.69 -7.91
N GLU A 70 29.56 -23.07 -8.41
CA GLU A 70 29.95 -24.47 -8.54
C GLU A 70 30.48 -25.00 -7.21
N THR A 71 29.73 -25.89 -6.56
CA THR A 71 30.17 -26.50 -5.29
C THR A 71 31.04 -27.72 -5.50
N ASN A 72 30.76 -28.48 -6.56
CA ASN A 72 31.50 -29.63 -7.05
C ASN A 72 31.45 -29.61 -8.58
N PRO A 73 32.39 -30.26 -9.29
CA PRO A 73 32.40 -30.31 -10.75
C PRO A 73 31.03 -30.71 -11.33
N GLY A 74 30.41 -29.80 -12.08
CA GLY A 74 29.10 -29.97 -12.71
C GLY A 74 27.87 -29.69 -11.82
N ILE A 75 28.04 -29.34 -10.54
CA ILE A 75 26.94 -29.00 -9.62
C ILE A 75 26.92 -27.49 -9.36
N TYR A 76 25.86 -26.82 -9.83
CA TYR A 76 25.69 -25.38 -9.71
C TYR A 76 24.55 -25.02 -8.76
N LEU A 77 24.82 -24.14 -7.80
CA LEU A 77 23.84 -23.53 -6.91
C LEU A 77 23.68 -22.03 -7.22
N GLY A 78 22.57 -21.46 -6.80
CA GLY A 78 22.30 -20.05 -7.03
C GLY A 78 20.95 -19.60 -6.49
N HIS A 79 20.71 -18.29 -6.57
CA HIS A 79 19.42 -17.68 -6.27
C HIS A 79 19.12 -16.55 -7.25
N ARG A 80 17.83 -16.26 -7.42
CA ARG A 80 17.31 -15.15 -8.22
C ARG A 80 16.43 -14.26 -7.35
N ILE A 81 16.36 -12.98 -7.70
CA ILE A 81 15.60 -11.98 -6.95
C ILE A 81 14.48 -11.49 -7.86
N ILE A 82 13.27 -11.97 -7.59
CA ILE A 82 12.10 -11.74 -8.44
C ILE A 82 11.08 -10.92 -7.64
N PRO A 83 10.62 -9.77 -8.13
CA PRO A 83 9.57 -9.01 -7.46
C PRO A 83 8.25 -9.80 -7.48
N VAL A 84 7.39 -9.53 -6.50
CA VAL A 84 6.03 -10.08 -6.53
C VAL A 84 5.27 -9.54 -7.74
N ASP A 85 4.35 -10.34 -8.28
CA ASP A 85 3.57 -9.96 -9.45
C ASP A 85 2.67 -8.76 -9.19
N SER A 86 2.08 -8.71 -7.99
CA SER A 86 1.19 -7.63 -7.59
C SER A 86 1.18 -7.45 -6.07
N CYS A 87 0.93 -6.21 -5.65
CA CYS A 87 0.70 -5.91 -4.24
C CYS A 87 -0.45 -4.93 -4.05
N CYS A 88 -1.00 -4.91 -2.83
CA CYS A 88 -1.87 -3.83 -2.36
C CYS A 88 -1.20 -3.09 -1.21
N CYS A 89 -1.04 -1.78 -1.37
CA CYS A 89 -0.64 -0.85 -0.33
C CYS A 89 -1.89 -0.37 0.42
N TYR A 90 -2.19 -0.96 1.58
CA TYR A 90 -3.24 -0.49 2.48
C TYR A 90 -2.73 0.74 3.23
N VAL A 91 -3.31 1.90 2.96
CA VAL A 91 -2.97 3.15 3.64
C VAL A 91 -4.08 3.46 4.65
N PRO A 92 -3.79 3.41 5.95
CA PRO A 92 -4.75 3.84 6.95
C PRO A 92 -5.17 5.29 6.70
N GLY A 93 -6.44 5.58 6.97
CA GLY A 93 -7.03 6.89 6.73
C GLY A 93 -8.25 7.10 7.62
N GLY A 94 -9.14 7.99 7.16
CA GLY A 94 -10.29 8.46 7.92
C GLY A 94 -10.06 9.89 8.41
N SER A 95 -10.04 10.10 9.73
CA SER A 95 -9.88 11.44 10.32
C SER A 95 -8.45 12.00 10.26
N TYR A 96 -7.45 11.15 10.05
CA TYR A 96 -6.04 11.55 9.99
C TYR A 96 -5.38 10.98 8.73
N PRO A 97 -5.11 11.81 7.71
CA PRO A 97 -4.51 11.34 6.48
C PRO A 97 -3.03 11.02 6.67
N LEU A 98 -2.63 9.80 6.31
CA LEU A 98 -1.25 9.31 6.41
C LEU A 98 -0.60 9.22 5.02
N TYR A 99 -0.54 10.35 4.30
CA TYR A 99 0.01 10.43 2.95
C TYR A 99 1.50 10.05 2.87
N SER A 100 2.27 10.21 3.96
CA SER A 100 3.64 9.68 4.06
C SER A 100 3.70 8.15 3.97
N THR A 101 2.70 7.45 4.54
CA THR A 101 2.59 5.98 4.44
C THR A 101 2.31 5.56 3.00
N ALA A 102 1.50 6.32 2.26
CA ALA A 102 1.28 6.04 0.84
C ALA A 102 2.59 6.03 0.04
N LEU A 103 3.43 7.05 0.22
CA LEU A 103 4.75 7.13 -0.42
C LEU A 103 5.66 5.97 0.01
N MET A 104 5.74 5.70 1.32
CA MET A 104 6.60 4.66 1.89
C MET A 104 6.22 3.23 1.48
N LEU A 105 4.97 2.99 1.06
CA LEU A 105 4.53 1.68 0.59
C LEU A 105 4.66 1.52 -0.94
N THR A 106 4.22 2.54 -1.69
CA THR A 106 4.12 2.45 -3.16
C THR A 106 5.48 2.60 -3.85
N ILE A 107 6.34 3.49 -3.36
CA ILE A 107 7.65 3.76 -3.98
C ILE A 107 8.57 2.53 -3.93
N PRO A 108 8.75 1.83 -2.78
CA PRO A 108 9.56 0.62 -2.76
C PRO A 108 9.00 -0.50 -3.64
N ALA A 109 7.67 -0.64 -3.73
CA ALA A 109 7.05 -1.60 -4.65
C ALA A 109 7.38 -1.26 -6.11
N LYS A 110 7.35 0.03 -6.48
CA LYS A 110 7.71 0.47 -7.83
C LYS A 110 9.19 0.23 -8.13
N VAL A 111 10.07 0.58 -7.19
CA VAL A 111 11.52 0.37 -7.31
C VAL A 111 11.86 -1.12 -7.40
N ALA A 112 11.18 -1.98 -6.63
CA ALA A 112 11.35 -3.42 -6.70
C ALA A 112 11.01 -3.98 -8.09
N GLY A 113 10.08 -3.33 -8.82
CA GLY A 113 9.61 -3.75 -10.14
C GLY A 113 8.31 -4.55 -10.08
N VAL A 114 7.47 -4.32 -9.05
CA VAL A 114 6.14 -4.90 -8.97
C VAL A 114 5.30 -4.42 -10.17
N ARG A 115 4.68 -5.36 -10.89
CA ARG A 115 3.99 -5.07 -12.17
C ARG A 115 2.63 -4.41 -11.99
N ARG A 116 1.95 -4.71 -10.88
CA ARG A 116 0.64 -4.15 -10.54
C ARG A 116 0.61 -3.73 -9.07
N ILE A 117 0.58 -2.43 -8.83
CA ILE A 117 0.52 -1.83 -7.50
C ILE A 117 -0.89 -1.26 -7.32
N ALA A 118 -1.71 -1.98 -6.55
CA ALA A 118 -2.94 -1.43 -6.03
C ALA A 118 -2.65 -0.63 -4.75
N ALA A 119 -3.41 0.42 -4.50
CA ALA A 119 -3.44 1.12 -3.24
C ALA A 119 -4.88 1.32 -2.79
N CYS A 120 -5.14 1.27 -1.49
CA CYS A 120 -6.46 1.53 -0.96
C CYS A 120 -6.40 2.31 0.35
N SER A 121 -7.45 3.08 0.61
CA SER A 121 -7.65 3.77 1.87
C SER A 121 -9.15 3.88 2.15
N PRO A 122 -9.59 3.83 3.42
CA PRO A 122 -10.97 4.19 3.77
C PRO A 122 -11.26 5.63 3.36
N SER A 123 -12.53 5.89 3.04
CA SER A 123 -12.96 7.23 2.65
C SER A 123 -12.95 8.20 3.83
N VAL A 124 -12.83 9.49 3.54
CA VAL A 124 -13.04 10.52 4.57
C VAL A 124 -14.52 10.50 4.97
N LYS A 125 -14.82 10.72 6.26
CA LYS A 125 -16.22 10.81 6.70
C LYS A 125 -16.96 11.86 5.87
N GLU A 126 -18.19 11.53 5.48
CA GLU A 126 -19.06 12.41 4.66
C GLU A 126 -18.51 12.72 3.26
N SER A 127 -17.50 11.98 2.80
CA SER A 127 -16.95 12.05 1.44
C SER A 127 -17.10 10.71 0.72
N GLU A 128 -17.32 10.76 -0.59
CA GLU A 128 -17.29 9.58 -1.44
C GLU A 128 -15.87 9.18 -1.89
N SER A 129 -14.86 9.92 -1.44
CA SER A 129 -13.46 9.72 -1.80
C SER A 129 -12.54 9.65 -0.56
N ILE A 130 -11.30 9.27 -0.81
CA ILE A 130 -10.23 9.30 0.19
C ILE A 130 -9.67 10.72 0.31
N ASP A 131 -8.83 10.95 1.33
CA ASP A 131 -8.22 12.25 1.55
C ASP A 131 -7.38 12.70 0.33
N PRO A 132 -7.49 13.97 -0.12
CA PRO A 132 -6.78 14.46 -1.31
C PRO A 132 -5.27 14.29 -1.25
N LYS A 133 -4.64 14.55 -0.09
CA LYS A 133 -3.18 14.40 0.08
C LYS A 133 -2.76 12.95 -0.03
N THR A 134 -3.57 12.05 0.54
CA THR A 134 -3.34 10.60 0.46
C THR A 134 -3.50 10.11 -0.99
N LEU A 135 -4.52 10.59 -1.70
CA LEU A 135 -4.74 10.26 -3.11
C LEU A 135 -3.59 10.71 -4.01
N VAL A 136 -3.16 11.98 -3.86
CA VAL A 136 -2.02 12.52 -4.60
C VAL A 136 -0.73 11.77 -4.26
N ALA A 137 -0.49 11.44 -2.99
CA ALA A 137 0.68 10.69 -2.59
C ALA A 137 0.72 9.26 -3.17
N MET A 138 -0.42 8.57 -3.25
CA MET A 138 -0.51 7.27 -3.92
C MET A 138 -0.16 7.37 -5.41
N ASP A 139 -0.60 8.43 -6.08
CA ASP A 139 -0.31 8.68 -7.49
C ASP A 139 1.18 9.03 -7.71
N ILE A 140 1.73 9.97 -6.94
CA ILE A 140 3.16 10.32 -6.95
C ILE A 140 4.03 9.09 -6.69
N GLY A 141 3.61 8.24 -5.76
CA GLY A 141 4.33 7.01 -5.41
C GLY A 141 4.23 5.89 -6.46
N GLY A 142 3.41 6.07 -7.50
CA GLY A 142 3.35 5.19 -8.66
C GLY A 142 2.37 4.02 -8.54
N ALA A 143 1.30 4.16 -7.74
CA ALA A 143 0.19 3.21 -7.72
C ALA A 143 -0.52 3.16 -9.08
N ASP A 144 -0.74 1.96 -9.60
CA ASP A 144 -1.41 1.75 -10.90
C ASP A 144 -2.94 1.79 -10.74
N GLU A 145 -3.45 1.43 -9.56
CA GLU A 145 -4.87 1.36 -9.24
C GLU A 145 -5.13 1.85 -7.82
N ILE A 146 -6.08 2.77 -7.64
CA ILE A 146 -6.42 3.33 -6.32
C ILE A 146 -7.88 3.05 -6.02
N TYR A 147 -8.17 2.59 -4.81
CA TYR A 147 -9.51 2.20 -4.37
C TYR A 147 -9.93 2.89 -3.07
N ALA A 148 -11.15 3.44 -3.06
CA ALA A 148 -11.79 4.01 -1.88
C ALA A 148 -12.50 2.92 -1.06
N VAL A 149 -11.70 2.09 -0.40
CA VAL A 149 -12.15 0.98 0.46
C VAL A 149 -11.14 0.74 1.58
N GLY A 150 -11.63 0.51 2.80
CA GLY A 150 -10.78 0.24 3.97
C GLY A 150 -11.15 -1.03 4.73
N GLY A 151 -10.58 -1.17 5.93
CA GLY A 151 -10.97 -2.20 6.91
C GLY A 151 -10.66 -3.64 6.50
N ALA A 152 -11.25 -4.58 7.24
CA ALA A 152 -11.12 -6.02 6.99
C ALA A 152 -11.67 -6.42 5.62
N GLN A 153 -12.69 -5.71 5.13
CA GLN A 153 -13.31 -5.93 3.83
C GLN A 153 -12.36 -5.63 2.67
N ALA A 154 -11.51 -4.61 2.77
CA ALA A 154 -10.46 -4.34 1.79
C ALA A 154 -9.45 -5.49 1.75
N ILE A 155 -8.96 -5.94 2.90
CA ILE A 155 -8.02 -7.06 3.00
C ILE A 155 -8.61 -8.33 2.37
N ALA A 156 -9.89 -8.62 2.65
CA ALA A 156 -10.59 -9.74 2.03
C ALA A 156 -10.74 -9.57 0.50
N ALA A 157 -10.99 -8.36 0.01
CA ALA A 157 -11.09 -8.10 -1.43
C ALA A 157 -9.77 -8.39 -2.16
N PHE A 158 -8.66 -7.86 -1.64
CA PHE A 158 -7.34 -8.07 -2.23
C PHE A 158 -6.80 -9.50 -2.03
N THR A 159 -7.31 -10.24 -1.05
CA THR A 159 -6.97 -11.66 -0.84
C THR A 159 -7.75 -12.59 -1.78
N TYR A 160 -9.07 -12.39 -1.90
CA TYR A 160 -9.96 -13.35 -2.56
C TYR A 160 -10.43 -12.91 -3.95
N GLY A 161 -10.29 -11.63 -4.28
CA GLY A 161 -10.85 -11.04 -5.49
C GLY A 161 -12.34 -10.76 -5.38
N THR A 162 -12.80 -9.79 -6.17
CA THR A 162 -14.20 -9.47 -6.44
C THR A 162 -14.36 -9.12 -7.93
N GLY A 163 -15.55 -8.67 -8.36
CA GLY A 163 -15.75 -8.20 -9.74
C GLY A 163 -15.00 -6.90 -10.03
N GLN A 164 -14.86 -6.01 -9.04
CA GLN A 164 -14.12 -4.74 -9.18
C GLN A 164 -12.64 -4.80 -8.78
N ILE A 165 -12.27 -5.73 -7.90
CA ILE A 165 -10.92 -5.81 -7.33
C ILE A 165 -10.31 -7.17 -7.65
N ALA A 166 -9.31 -7.21 -8.52
CA ALA A 166 -8.53 -8.42 -8.74
C ALA A 166 -7.64 -8.71 -7.51
N PRO A 167 -7.49 -9.98 -7.11
CA PRO A 167 -6.64 -10.35 -5.97
C PRO A 167 -5.17 -10.01 -6.25
N VAL A 168 -4.37 -9.89 -5.19
CA VAL A 168 -2.93 -9.61 -5.26
C VAL A 168 -2.11 -10.64 -4.52
N SER A 169 -0.79 -10.64 -4.75
CA SER A 169 0.14 -11.60 -4.13
C SER A 169 0.55 -11.20 -2.71
N LEU A 170 0.55 -9.90 -2.41
CA LEU A 170 1.05 -9.32 -1.15
C LEU A 170 0.19 -8.12 -0.72
N VAL A 171 -0.23 -8.06 0.53
CA VAL A 171 -0.80 -6.83 1.12
C VAL A 171 0.17 -6.27 2.15
N VAL A 172 0.50 -5.00 2.01
CA VAL A 172 1.39 -4.25 2.90
C VAL A 172 0.67 -3.06 3.50
N GLY A 173 1.18 -2.57 4.62
CA GLY A 173 0.66 -1.40 5.31
C GLY A 173 0.00 -1.75 6.65
N PRO A 174 0.20 -0.90 7.66
CA PRO A 174 -0.42 -1.09 8.97
C PRO A 174 -1.92 -0.78 8.89
N GLY A 175 -2.66 -1.13 9.94
CA GLY A 175 -4.06 -0.76 10.07
C GLY A 175 -4.54 -0.94 11.50
N ASN A 176 -5.83 -0.66 11.72
CA ASN A 176 -6.45 -0.90 13.02
C ASN A 176 -6.55 -2.41 13.32
N GLN A 177 -7.02 -2.75 14.52
CA GLN A 177 -7.20 -4.15 14.96
C GLN A 177 -7.95 -5.05 13.95
N TYR A 178 -8.94 -4.52 13.22
CA TYR A 178 -9.70 -5.28 12.23
C TYR A 178 -8.88 -5.62 10.99
N VAL A 179 -8.08 -4.65 10.52
CA VAL A 179 -7.15 -4.85 9.40
C VAL A 179 -6.07 -5.84 9.80
N THR A 180 -5.49 -5.67 10.98
CA THR A 180 -4.46 -6.55 11.54
C THR A 180 -4.97 -7.99 11.67
N GLU A 181 -6.16 -8.19 12.24
CA GLU A 181 -6.76 -9.52 12.36
C GLU A 181 -7.13 -10.11 10.99
N ALA A 182 -7.64 -9.31 10.06
CA ALA A 182 -7.92 -9.78 8.70
C ALA A 182 -6.66 -10.24 7.97
N LYS A 183 -5.55 -9.48 8.09
CA LYS A 183 -4.23 -9.87 7.55
C LYS A 183 -3.76 -11.19 8.17
N ARG A 184 -3.90 -11.36 9.49
CA ARG A 184 -3.55 -12.60 10.20
C ARG A 184 -4.37 -13.79 9.69
N GLN A 185 -5.68 -13.64 9.52
CA GLN A 185 -6.55 -14.72 9.02
C GLN A 185 -6.32 -15.06 7.54
N CYS A 186 -5.91 -14.09 6.72
CA CYS A 186 -5.66 -14.27 5.30
C CYS A 186 -4.23 -14.75 4.98
N TYR A 187 -3.31 -14.66 5.96
CA TYR A 187 -1.93 -15.10 5.80
C TYR A 187 -1.86 -16.57 5.37
N GLY A 188 -0.96 -16.86 4.42
CA GLY A 188 -0.83 -18.16 3.77
C GLY A 188 -1.64 -18.26 2.47
N LYS A 189 -2.76 -17.53 2.35
CA LYS A 189 -3.43 -17.32 1.05
C LYS A 189 -2.85 -16.13 0.30
N ILE A 190 -2.48 -15.09 1.04
CA ILE A 190 -1.79 -13.89 0.56
C ILE A 190 -0.55 -13.66 1.43
N GLY A 191 0.48 -13.04 0.84
CA GLY A 191 1.59 -12.51 1.63
C GLY A 191 1.13 -11.31 2.47
N ILE A 192 1.72 -11.14 3.64
CA ILE A 192 1.62 -9.91 4.43
C ILE A 192 3.02 -9.46 4.83
N ASP A 193 3.20 -8.16 5.05
CA ASP A 193 4.42 -7.59 5.63
C ASP A 193 4.61 -7.99 7.11
N PHE A 194 3.70 -7.57 7.98
CA PHE A 194 3.70 -7.87 9.41
C PHE A 194 2.34 -7.65 10.06
N VAL A 195 2.19 -8.16 11.29
CA VAL A 195 1.04 -7.91 12.18
C VAL A 195 1.35 -6.64 12.98
N ALA A 196 0.59 -5.57 12.75
CA ALA A 196 0.89 -4.27 13.33
C ALA A 196 0.69 -4.24 14.85
N GLY A 197 1.60 -3.54 15.54
CA GLY A 197 1.53 -3.20 16.97
C GLY A 197 1.60 -1.68 17.18
N PRO A 198 1.51 -1.20 18.44
CA PRO A 198 1.67 0.21 18.75
C PRO A 198 3.07 0.72 18.41
N SER A 199 3.18 1.98 17.99
CA SER A 199 4.48 2.64 17.79
C SER A 199 5.14 2.93 19.14
N GLU A 200 6.46 2.73 19.22
CA GLU A 200 7.28 3.01 20.40
C GLU A 200 8.58 3.72 20.00
N VAL A 201 9.18 4.46 20.94
CA VAL A 201 10.46 5.15 20.76
C VAL A 201 11.30 5.03 22.03
N LEU A 202 12.57 4.67 21.89
CA LEU A 202 13.56 4.64 22.97
C LEU A 202 14.63 5.70 22.69
N VAL A 203 14.80 6.64 23.61
CA VAL A 203 15.85 7.66 23.55
C VAL A 203 16.90 7.34 24.62
N MET A 204 18.14 7.17 24.19
CA MET A 204 19.30 7.09 25.08
C MET A 204 20.15 8.34 24.87
N ALA A 205 20.35 9.08 25.95
CA ALA A 205 21.00 10.38 25.94
C ALA A 205 22.08 10.43 27.01
N GLU A 206 23.23 11.00 26.67
CA GLU A 206 24.27 11.35 27.62
C GLU A 206 24.11 12.79 28.12
N GLU A 207 24.96 13.22 29.06
CA GLU A 207 24.93 14.57 29.60
C GLU A 207 25.24 15.60 28.49
N GLY A 208 24.27 16.48 28.19
CA GLY A 208 24.38 17.53 27.17
C GLY A 208 23.54 17.32 25.89
N ALA A 209 22.76 16.23 25.80
CA ALA A 209 21.80 15.99 24.74
C ALA A 209 20.47 16.74 24.90
#